data_AF-A0A538CKZ5-F1
#
_entry.id   AF-A0A538CKZ5-F1
#
_cell.length_a   1.000
_cell.length_b   1.000
_cell.length_c   1.000
_cell.angle_alpha   90.00
_cell.angle_beta   90.00
_cell.angle_gamma   90.00
#
_symmetry.space_group_name_H-M   'P 1'
#
loop_
_entity.id
_entity.type
_entity.pdbx_description
1 polymer ?
#
loop_
_entity_poly.entity_id
_entity_poly.type
_entity_poly.pdbx_seq_one_letter_code
_entity_poly.pdbx_strand_id
1 'polypeptide(L)'
;MIVRDYKGRSAVDGAERWLAKGKLQMGLYVRAVQQLLGQDVVGGLYQQIGGEELRPRGFLLEGVDETVKVPGPDRMSREQVEALLADIETAALEAVREIRAGRLEPRPETCGWKGDGCSYPSICRCARS
;
A
#
# COMPACT_ATOMS: atom_id res chain seq x y z
N MET A 1 -7.84 11.00 12.97
CA MET A 1 -7.42 9.63 13.37
C MET A 1 -6.22 9.18 12.56
N ILE A 2 -5.29 8.41 13.14
CA ILE A 2 -4.18 7.77 12.39
C ILE A 2 -4.42 6.26 12.36
N VAL A 3 -4.37 5.65 11.17
CA VAL A 3 -4.38 4.20 10.98
C VAL A 3 -2.94 3.70 11.03
N ARG A 4 -2.65 2.71 11.89
CA ARG A 4 -1.33 2.09 12.00
C ARG A 4 -1.41 0.60 11.71
N ASP A 5 -0.53 0.13 10.83
CA ASP A 5 -0.31 -1.28 10.56
C ASP A 5 1.12 -1.66 10.96
N TYR A 6 1.27 -2.66 11.82
CA TYR A 6 2.55 -3.03 12.39
C TYR A 6 3.23 -4.08 11.52
N LYS A 7 4.42 -3.74 11.00
CA LYS A 7 5.22 -4.63 10.15
C LYS A 7 6.50 -5.03 10.88
N GLY A 8 6.94 -6.28 10.66
CA GLY A 8 8.19 -6.83 11.19
C GLY A 8 9.44 -6.17 10.59
N ARG A 9 10.46 -6.95 10.26
CA ARG A 9 11.77 -6.42 9.80
C ARG A 9 11.80 -5.92 8.35
N SER A 10 10.74 -6.13 7.58
CA SER A 10 10.75 -5.78 6.16
C SER A 10 10.71 -4.26 5.97
N ALA A 11 11.48 -3.75 5.00
CA ALA A 11 11.41 -2.36 4.60
C ALA A 11 9.99 -2.00 4.16
N VAL A 12 9.46 -0.93 4.75
CA VAL A 12 8.14 -0.38 4.42
C VAL A 12 8.32 0.76 3.42
N ASP A 13 7.47 0.77 2.40
CA ASP A 13 7.49 1.81 1.37
C ASP A 13 6.65 3.01 1.82
N GLY A 14 7.08 4.22 1.43
CA GLY A 14 6.27 5.42 1.57
C GLY A 14 5.05 5.39 0.63
N ALA A 15 4.09 6.27 0.92
CA ALA A 15 2.82 6.33 0.19
C ALA A 15 3.00 6.54 -1.32
N GLU A 16 4.03 7.26 -1.72
CA GLU A 16 4.37 7.57 -3.11
C GLU A 16 4.67 6.32 -3.96
N ARG A 17 5.03 5.19 -3.33
CA ARG A 17 5.37 3.95 -4.04
C ARG A 17 4.27 2.89 -3.97
N TRP A 18 3.20 3.12 -3.22
CA TRP A 18 2.22 2.08 -2.93
C TRP A 18 1.55 1.56 -4.20
N LEU A 19 1.01 2.46 -5.03
CA LEU A 19 0.30 2.09 -6.25
C LEU A 19 1.22 1.36 -7.24
N ALA A 20 2.42 1.91 -7.48
CA ALA A 20 3.43 1.31 -8.37
C ALA A 20 3.86 -0.10 -7.93
N LYS A 21 3.73 -0.44 -6.64
CA LYS A 21 4.02 -1.76 -6.09
C LYS A 21 2.77 -2.61 -5.81
N GLY A 22 1.59 -2.17 -6.23
CA GLY A 22 0.32 -2.87 -5.95
C GLY A 22 -0.02 -2.99 -4.46
N LYS A 23 0.54 -2.13 -3.60
CA LYS A 23 0.32 -2.15 -2.15
C LYS A 23 -0.95 -1.38 -1.77
N LEU A 24 -2.11 -2.02 -1.94
CA LEU A 24 -3.41 -1.38 -1.74
C LEU A 24 -3.89 -1.37 -0.26
N GLN A 25 -3.28 -2.21 0.60
CA GLN A 25 -3.74 -2.50 1.96
C GLN A 25 -4.04 -1.24 2.81
N MET A 26 -3.07 -0.34 2.98
CA MET A 26 -3.24 0.84 3.84
C MET A 26 -4.32 1.79 3.30
N GLY A 27 -4.36 2.06 1.99
CA GLY A 27 -5.38 2.92 1.40
C GLY A 27 -6.79 2.37 1.60
N LEU A 28 -6.96 1.04 1.47
CA LEU A 28 -8.25 0.38 1.74
C LEU A 28 -8.65 0.45 3.22
N TYR A 29 -7.69 0.35 4.16
CA TYR A 29 -7.98 0.53 5.59
C TYR A 29 -8.42 1.96 5.90
N VAL A 30 -7.76 2.95 5.31
CA VAL A 30 -8.15 4.36 5.45
C VAL A 30 -9.57 4.58 4.94
N ARG A 31 -9.89 4.10 3.74
CA ARG A 31 -11.25 4.19 3.18
C ARG A 31 -12.28 3.47 4.04
N ALA A 32 -11.97 2.28 4.57
CA ALA A 32 -12.87 1.57 5.47
C ALA A 32 -13.16 2.37 6.75
N VAL A 33 -12.15 3.00 7.36
CA VAL A 33 -12.34 3.86 8.54
C VAL A 33 -13.20 5.08 8.20
N GLN A 34 -12.93 5.76 7.09
CA GLN A 34 -13.72 6.91 6.65
C GLN A 34 -15.19 6.54 6.39
N GLN A 35 -15.43 5.46 5.63
CA GLN A 35 -16.77 5.10 5.15
C GLN A 35 -17.60 4.34 6.19
N LEU A 36 -16.98 3.43 6.95
CA LEU A 36 -17.71 2.55 7.88
C LEU A 36 -17.76 3.09 9.30
N LEU A 37 -16.75 3.87 9.72
CA LEU A 37 -16.67 4.45 11.06
C LEU A 37 -16.98 5.95 11.08
N GLY A 38 -17.08 6.61 9.91
CA GLY A 38 -17.37 8.04 9.80
C GLY A 38 -16.28 8.93 10.40
N GLN A 39 -15.03 8.45 10.45
CA GLN A 39 -13.91 9.14 11.08
C GLN A 39 -12.97 9.76 10.04
N ASP A 40 -12.58 11.02 10.28
CA ASP A 40 -11.54 11.67 9.49
C ASP A 40 -10.17 11.05 9.78
N VAL A 41 -9.54 10.51 8.74
CA VAL A 41 -8.19 9.98 8.79
C VAL A 41 -7.20 11.04 8.34
N VAL A 42 -6.21 11.30 9.20
CA VAL A 42 -5.15 12.27 8.97
C VAL A 42 -3.81 11.61 8.66
N GLY A 43 -3.70 10.28 8.77
CA GLY A 43 -2.50 9.53 8.43
C GLY A 43 -2.76 8.03 8.32
N GLY A 44 -2.04 7.39 7.41
CA GLY A 44 -1.99 5.94 7.23
C GLY A 44 -0.54 5.50 7.21
N LEU A 45 -0.11 4.81 8.27
CA LEU A 45 1.30 4.55 8.54
C LEU A 45 1.58 3.06 8.77
N TYR A 46 2.59 2.54 8.09
CA TYR A 46 3.23 1.29 8.46
C TYR A 46 4.26 1.55 9.56
N GLN A 47 4.06 0.95 10.73
CA GLN A 47 4.97 1.03 11.86
C GLN A 47 5.91 -0.18 11.86
N GLN A 48 7.21 0.04 11.66
CA GLN A 48 8.21 -1.00 11.84
C GLN A 48 8.39 -1.30 13.33
N ILE A 49 8.36 -2.58 13.70
CA ILE A 49 8.61 -3.05 15.08
C ILE A 49 9.91 -3.84 15.20
N GLY A 50 10.70 -3.93 14.13
CA GLY A 50 12.03 -4.53 14.15
C GLY A 50 12.88 -4.08 12.96
N GLY A 51 14.20 -4.16 13.11
CA GLY A 51 15.16 -3.60 12.14
C GLY A 51 15.94 -2.42 12.75
N GLU A 52 16.82 -1.83 11.96
CA GLU A 52 17.63 -0.66 12.37
C GLU A 52 16.84 0.65 12.24
N GLU A 53 15.91 0.70 11.29
CA GLU A 53 15.00 1.83 11.09
C GLU A 53 13.64 1.51 11.71
N LEU A 54 13.19 2.35 12.64
CA LEU A 54 11.91 2.21 13.33
C LEU A 54 10.93 3.34 12.97
N ARG A 55 11.34 4.29 12.13
CA ARG A 55 10.48 5.38 11.69
C ARG A 55 9.31 4.84 10.86
N PRO A 56 8.07 5.26 11.17
CA PRO A 56 6.91 4.86 10.38
C PRO A 56 7.00 5.41 8.96
N ARG A 57 6.44 4.66 8.00
CA ARG A 57 6.33 5.07 6.60
C ARG A 57 4.89 5.09 6.10
N GLY A 58 4.55 6.00 5.20
CA GLY A 58 3.23 6.07 4.58
C GLY A 58 2.85 7.51 4.24
N PHE A 59 1.71 7.98 4.72
CA PHE A 59 1.34 9.39 4.64
C PHE A 59 0.86 9.93 6.00
N LEU A 60 1.07 11.22 6.20
CA LEU A 60 0.54 12.04 7.27
C LEU A 60 0.21 13.41 6.68
N LEU A 61 -0.99 13.93 6.94
CA LEU A 61 -1.39 15.22 6.41
C LEU A 61 -0.46 16.34 6.90
N GLU A 62 -0.17 17.27 5.99
CA GLU A 62 0.52 18.51 6.32
C GLU A 62 -0.27 19.30 7.39
N GLY A 63 0.46 19.99 8.28
CA GLY A 63 -0.13 20.77 9.37
C GLY A 63 -0.77 19.95 10.50
N VAL A 64 -0.72 18.61 10.44
CA VAL A 64 -1.27 17.74 11.49
C VAL A 64 -0.15 17.11 12.32
N ASP A 65 -0.22 17.31 13.64
CA ASP A 65 0.62 16.65 14.66
C ASP A 65 2.11 16.51 14.29
N GLU A 66 2.88 17.56 14.58
CA GLU A 66 4.33 17.61 14.32
C GLU A 66 5.16 16.73 15.27
N THR A 67 4.52 16.17 16.31
CA THR A 67 5.19 15.24 17.23
C THR A 67 5.41 13.89 16.57
N VAL A 68 4.56 13.50 15.62
CA VAL A 68 4.73 12.29 14.82
C VAL A 68 5.83 12.50 13.78
N LYS A 69 6.98 11.87 14.01
CA LYS A 69 8.14 11.94 13.11
C LYS A 69 7.97 10.96 11.95
N VAL A 70 7.71 11.50 10.77
CA VAL A 70 7.71 10.80 9.48
C VAL A 70 8.74 11.46 8.55
N PRO A 71 9.27 10.74 7.54
CA PRO A 71 10.07 11.37 6.49
C PRO A 71 9.31 12.47 5.76
N GLY A 72 10.03 13.46 5.22
CA GLY A 72 9.44 14.58 4.47
C GLY A 72 8.49 14.16 3.34
N PRO A 73 8.84 13.19 2.48
CA PRO A 73 7.95 12.69 1.42
C PRO A 73 6.65 12.06 1.92
N ASP A 74 6.61 11.63 3.18
CA ASP A 74 5.43 11.05 3.80
C ASP A 74 4.54 12.14 4.44
N ARG A 75 4.93 13.42 4.38
CA ARG A 75 4.05 14.57 4.64
C ARG A 75 3.38 14.95 3.31
N MET A 76 2.07 14.84 3.25
CA MET A 76 1.31 15.02 2.01
C MET A 76 0.15 16.01 2.22
N SER A 77 -0.17 16.78 1.18
CA SER A 77 -1.38 17.60 1.17
C SER A 77 -2.63 16.73 1.17
N ARG A 78 -3.77 17.31 1.56
CA ARG A 78 -5.05 16.60 1.54
C ARG A 78 -5.43 16.14 0.13
N GLU A 79 -5.17 16.98 -0.86
CA GLU A 79 -5.47 16.73 -2.26
C GLU A 79 -4.64 15.55 -2.79
N GLN A 80 -3.35 15.49 -2.42
CA GLN A 80 -2.48 14.38 -2.79
C GLN A 80 -2.94 13.06 -2.16
N VAL A 81 -3.36 13.10 -0.89
CA VAL A 81 -3.88 11.92 -0.20
C VAL A 81 -5.18 11.45 -0.82
N GLU A 82 -6.13 12.35 -1.09
CA GLU A 82 -7.41 11.96 -1.71
C GLU A 82 -7.22 11.40 -3.12
N ALA A 83 -6.32 11.97 -3.92
CA ALA A 83 -5.97 11.42 -5.23
C ALA A 83 -5.38 10.00 -5.10
N LEU A 84 -4.40 9.81 -4.21
CA LEU A 84 -3.81 8.50 -3.95
C LEU A 84 -4.86 7.46 -3.52
N LEU A 85 -5.77 7.83 -2.62
CA LEU A 85 -6.81 6.93 -2.13
C LEU A 85 -7.82 6.58 -3.24
N ALA A 86 -8.18 7.53 -4.10
CA ALA A 86 -9.04 7.28 -5.26
C ALA A 86 -8.39 6.33 -6.28
N ASP A 87 -7.08 6.50 -6.53
CA ASP A 87 -6.33 5.60 -7.43
C ASP A 87 -6.23 4.18 -6.86
N ILE A 88 -5.97 4.05 -5.55
CA ILE A 88 -5.96 2.75 -4.86
C ILE A 88 -7.32 2.06 -4.94
N GLU A 89 -8.41 2.80 -4.72
CA GLU A 89 -9.77 2.28 -4.82
C GLU A 89 -10.09 1.82 -6.25
N THR A 90 -9.70 2.62 -7.25
CA THR A 90 -9.84 2.27 -8.67
C THR A 90 -9.09 0.98 -8.99
N ALA A 91 -7.83 0.86 -8.57
CA ALA A 91 -7.02 -0.34 -8.79
C ALA A 91 -7.62 -1.59 -8.11
N ALA A 92 -8.17 -1.44 -6.90
CA ALA A 92 -8.82 -2.53 -6.19
C ALA A 92 -10.10 -2.99 -6.91
N LEU A 93 -10.94 -2.06 -7.35
CA LEU A 93 -12.17 -2.36 -8.08
C LEU A 93 -11.89 -3.00 -9.45
N GLU A 94 -10.85 -2.54 -10.14
CA GLU A 94 -10.37 -3.16 -11.36
C GLU A 94 -9.94 -4.61 -11.11
N ALA A 95 -9.09 -4.86 -10.11
CA ALA A 95 -8.67 -6.21 -9.77
C ALA A 95 -9.86 -7.15 -9.49
N VAL A 96 -10.87 -6.68 -8.73
CA VAL A 96 -12.09 -7.45 -8.46
C VAL A 96 -12.89 -7.73 -9.74
N ARG A 97 -12.98 -6.76 -10.64
CA ARG A 97 -13.65 -6.92 -11.94
C ARG A 97 -12.94 -7.96 -12.81
N GLU A 98 -11.62 -7.92 -12.89
CA GLU A 98 -10.81 -8.91 -13.63
C GLU A 98 -11.03 -10.33 -13.06
N ILE A 99 -10.98 -10.47 -11.74
CA ILE A 99 -11.21 -11.76 -11.05
C ILE A 99 -12.60 -12.31 -11.38
N ARG A 100 -13.64 -11.48 -11.28
CA ARG A 100 -15.03 -11.88 -11.59
C ARG A 100 -15.23 -12.24 -13.06
N ALA A 101 -14.49 -11.61 -13.96
CA ALA A 101 -14.48 -11.93 -15.38
C ALA A 101 -13.65 -13.17 -15.73
N GLY A 102 -12.99 -13.82 -14.75
CA GLY A 102 -12.15 -14.98 -14.98
C GLY A 102 -10.84 -14.67 -15.71
N ARG A 103 -10.37 -13.41 -15.69
CA ARG A 103 -9.09 -13.01 -16.31
C ARG A 103 -7.91 -13.42 -15.42
N LEU A 104 -7.65 -14.73 -15.39
CA LEU A 104 -6.64 -15.39 -14.57
C LEU A 104 -5.33 -15.66 -15.33
N GLU A 105 -5.13 -15.02 -16.48
CA GLU A 105 -3.92 -15.15 -17.28
C GLU A 105 -2.69 -14.67 -16.49
N PRO A 106 -1.57 -15.42 -16.49
CA PRO A 106 -0.33 -14.93 -15.91
C PRO A 106 0.18 -13.68 -16.64
N ARG A 107 0.28 -12.55 -15.94
CA ARG A 107 0.80 -11.27 -16.46
C ARG A 107 2.06 -10.71 -15.76
N PRO A 108 2.97 -11.50 -15.17
CA PRO A 108 4.23 -10.94 -14.70
C PRO A 108 5.21 -10.74 -15.87
N GLU A 109 6.03 -9.68 -15.82
CA GLU A 109 7.11 -9.46 -16.78
C GLU A 109 8.18 -10.57 -16.70
N THR A 110 8.50 -11.01 -15.48
CA THR A 110 9.45 -12.09 -15.19
C THR A 110 8.96 -12.99 -14.06
N CYS A 111 9.49 -14.22 -13.98
CA CYS A 111 9.09 -15.16 -12.94
C CYS A 111 9.62 -14.75 -11.55
N GLY A 112 8.72 -14.37 -10.64
CA GLY A 112 9.05 -13.93 -9.29
C GLY A 112 9.52 -15.02 -8.30
N TRP A 113 9.78 -16.27 -8.72
CA TRP A 113 10.22 -17.35 -7.80
C TRP A 113 11.52 -17.01 -7.07
N LYS A 114 12.51 -16.46 -7.77
CA LYS A 114 13.81 -16.06 -7.18
C LYS A 114 13.81 -14.64 -6.59
N GLY A 115 12.75 -13.87 -6.83
CA GLY A 115 12.63 -12.47 -6.40
C GLY A 115 11.52 -12.30 -5.36
N ASP A 116 10.31 -12.06 -5.85
CA ASP A 116 9.13 -11.72 -5.02
C ASP A 116 8.54 -12.90 -4.22
N GLY A 117 9.14 -14.08 -4.28
CA GLY A 117 8.74 -15.24 -3.49
C GLY A 117 7.52 -15.99 -4.02
N CYS A 118 7.20 -15.87 -5.32
CA CYS A 118 6.07 -16.59 -5.92
C CYS A 118 6.22 -18.11 -5.76
N SER A 119 5.28 -18.80 -5.12
CA SER A 119 5.35 -20.24 -4.84
C SER A 119 4.89 -21.14 -6.00
N TYR A 120 4.42 -20.57 -7.12
CA TYR A 120 3.74 -21.32 -8.19
C TYR A 120 4.40 -21.23 -9.58
N PRO A 121 5.74 -21.27 -9.71
CA PRO A 121 6.40 -21.14 -11.02
C PRO A 121 6.08 -22.30 -11.99
N SER A 122 5.74 -23.47 -11.47
CA SER A 122 5.37 -24.65 -12.25
C SER A 122 3.95 -24.57 -12.82
N ILE A 123 3.08 -23.74 -12.23
CA ILE A 123 1.68 -23.57 -12.64
C ILE A 123 1.60 -22.50 -13.73
N CYS A 124 2.17 -21.32 -13.50
CA CYS A 124 2.00 -20.18 -14.41
C CYS A 124 2.80 -20.31 -15.71
N ARG A 125 3.92 -21.05 -15.70
CA ARG A 125 4.81 -21.28 -16.86
C ARG A 125 5.24 -20.01 -17.61
N CYS A 126 5.27 -18.85 -16.95
CA CYS A 126 5.86 -17.64 -17.53
C CYS A 126 7.30 -17.94 -17.97
N ALA A 127 7.68 -17.43 -19.15
CA ALA A 127 8.99 -17.67 -19.72
C ALA A 127 10.07 -17.38 -18.68
N ARG A 128 10.94 -18.38 -18.45
CA ARG A 128 12.08 -18.23 -17.56
C ARG A 128 13.06 -17.29 -18.27
N SER A 129 13.11 -16.02 -17.87
CA SER A 129 14.25 -15.15 -18.15
C SER A 129 15.47 -15.65 -17.39
#